data_AF-A0AAU3I5D9-F1
#
_entry.id   AF-A0AAU3I5D9-F1
#
_cell.length_a   1.000
_cell.length_b   1.000
_cell.length_c   1.000
_cell.angle_alpha   90.00
_cell.angle_beta   90.00
_cell.angle_gamma   90.00
#
_symmetry.space_group_name_H-M   'P 1'
#
loop_
_entity.id
_entity.type
_entity.pdbx_description
1 polymer ?
#
loop_
_entity_poly.entity_id
_entity_poly.type
_entity_poly.pdbx_seq_one_letter_code
_entity_poly.pdbx_strand_id
1 'polypeptide(L)' 'MHRTTFPARAHAHRAIVRYIEMFCNRKRLHSGLGYKTPAEVHAEYEELQAAA' A
#
# COMPACT_ATOMS: atom_id res chain seq x y z
N MET A 1 18.41 -15.04 -5.47
CA MET A 1 17.58 -14.65 -6.64
C MET A 1 16.11 -14.62 -6.22
N HIS A 2 15.38 -13.53 -6.45
CA HIS A 2 13.94 -13.42 -6.17
C HIS A 2 13.18 -13.20 -7.48
N ARG A 3 13.06 -14.25 -8.29
CA ARG A 3 12.38 -14.17 -9.58
C ARG A 3 11.18 -15.12 -9.55
N THR A 4 9.98 -14.55 -9.67
CA THR A 4 8.73 -15.29 -9.72
C THR A 4 8.19 -15.24 -11.14
N THR A 5 7.89 -16.40 -11.72
CA THR A 5 7.22 -16.50 -13.02
C THR A 5 5.71 -16.54 -12.81
N PHE A 6 4.96 -15.76 -13.59
CA PHE A 6 3.51 -15.74 -13.53
C PHE A 6 2.93 -16.37 -14.79
N PRO A 7 1.89 -17.23 -14.67
CA PRO A 7 1.28 -17.90 -15.80
C PRO A 7 0.47 -16.95 -16.70
N ALA A 8 0.05 -15.80 -16.16
CA ALA A 8 -0.69 -14.77 -16.89
C ALA A 8 -0.45 -13.37 -16.30
N ARG A 9 -0.65 -12.34 -17.12
CA ARG A 9 -0.52 -10.94 -16.70
C ARG A 9 -1.43 -10.58 -15.52
N ALA A 10 -2.66 -11.11 -15.50
CA ALA A 10 -3.60 -10.91 -14.40
C ALA A 10 -3.08 -11.46 -13.06
N HIS A 11 -2.35 -12.59 -13.08
CA HIS A 11 -1.72 -13.14 -11.88
C HIS A 11 -0.60 -12.23 -11.36
N ALA A 12 0.24 -11.72 -12.28
CA ALA A 12 1.29 -10.78 -11.92
C ALA A 12 0.71 -9.50 -11.31
N HIS A 13 -0.35 -8.94 -11.91
CA HIS A 13 -1.01 -7.74 -11.39
C HIS A 13 -1.53 -7.94 -9.97
N ARG A 14 -2.24 -9.04 -9.69
CA ARG A 14 -2.73 -9.34 -8.32
C ARG A 14 -1.59 -9.47 -7.32
N ALA A 15 -0.50 -10.14 -7.69
CA ALA A 15 0.66 -10.31 -6.83
C ALA A 15 1.35 -8.97 -6.53
N ILE A 16 1.50 -8.10 -7.53
CA ILE A 16 2.10 -6.78 -7.40
C ILE A 16 1.26 -5.89 -6.49
N VAL A 17 -0.06 -5.82 -6.72
CA VAL A 17 -0.97 -5.01 -5.90
C VAL A 17 -0.90 -5.46 -4.44
N ARG A 18 -0.98 -6.77 -4.19
CA ARG A 18 -0.88 -7.32 -2.83
C ARG A 18 0.46 -6.98 -2.17
N TYR A 19 1.55 -7.00 -2.92
CA TYR A 19 2.87 -6.64 -2.41
C TYR A 19 2.94 -5.15 -2.03
N ILE A 20 2.42 -4.26 -2.89
CA ILE A 20 2.38 -2.83 -2.62
C ILE A 20 1.51 -2.54 -1.38
N GLU A 21 0.29 -3.07 -1.34
CA GLU A 21 -0.67 -2.74 -0.27
C GLU A 21 -0.30 -3.33 1.09
N MET A 22 0.21 -4.56 1.12
CA MET A 22 0.46 -5.26 2.38
C MET A 22 1.88 -5.08 2.89
N PHE A 23 2.85 -4.90 1.99
CA PHE A 23 4.26 -4.78 2.37
C PHE A 23 4.75 -3.35 2.26
N CYS A 24 4.71 -2.75 1.07
CA CYS A 24 5.23 -1.38 0.89
C CYS A 24 4.45 -0.36 1.72
N ASN A 25 3.13 -0.36 1.60
CA ASN A 25 2.27 0.65 2.22
C ASN A 25 1.99 0.38 3.71
N ARG A 26 2.37 -0.76 4.29
CA ARG A 26 2.16 -1.04 5.73
C ARG A 26 3.44 -1.27 6.52
N LYS A 27 4.43 -1.94 5.93
CA LYS A 27 5.64 -2.38 6.64
C LYS A 27 6.89 -1.62 6.23
N ARG A 28 7.00 -1.23 4.96
CA ARG A 28 8.16 -0.52 4.42
C ARG A 28 7.78 0.91 4.07
N LEU A 29 7.43 1.68 5.10
CA LEU A 29 7.09 3.08 4.95
C LEU A 29 8.33 3.89 4.57
N HIS A 30 8.18 4.76 3.57
CA HIS A 30 9.21 5.72 3.20
C HIS A 30 9.18 6.89 4.20
N SER A 31 9.65 6.64 5.42
CA SER A 31 9.68 7.61 6.52
C SER A 31 10.54 8.85 6.23
N GLY A 32 11.48 8.78 5.28
CA GLY A 32 12.32 9.91 4.89
C GLY A 32 11.64 11.00 4.06
N LEU A 33 10.44 10.76 3.52
CA LEU A 33 9.72 11.73 2.68
C LEU A 33 8.39 12.21 3.29
N GLY A 34 8.10 11.83 4.54
CA GLY A 34 6.79 12.13 5.15
C GLY A 34 5.63 11.43 4.44
N TYR A 35 5.87 10.29 3.80
CA TYR A 35 4.84 9.52 3.11
C TYR A 35 3.80 9.01 4.12
N LYS A 36 2.54 9.42 3.94
CA LYS A 36 1.39 8.86 4.65
C LYS A 36 0.79 7.70 3.86
N THR A 37 0.51 6.62 4.55
CA THR A 37 -0.16 5.46 3.99
C THR A 37 -1.62 5.78 3.63
N PRO A 38 -2.22 5.04 2.68
CA PRO A 38 -3.65 5.20 2.40
C PRO A 38 -4.54 5.03 3.65
N ALA A 39 -4.12 4.17 4.59
CA ALA A 39 -4.85 3.95 5.84
C ALA A 39 -4.77 5.17 6.77
N GLU A 40 -3.59 5.78 6.92
CA GLU A 40 -3.42 7.02 7.70
C GLU A 40 -4.19 8.19 7.10
N VAL A 41 -4.12 8.37 5.78
CA VAL A 41 -4.90 9.43 5.09
C VAL A 41 -6.40 9.21 5.26
N HIS A 42 -6.86 7.95 5.21
CA HIS A 42 -8.26 7.63 5.42
C HIS A 42 -8.70 7.92 6.86
N ALA A 43 -7.91 7.53 7.86
CA ALA A 43 -8.19 7.82 9.26
C ALA A 43 -8.24 9.32 9.55
N GLU A 44 -7.27 10.10 9.03
CA GLU A 44 -7.26 11.56 9.14
C GLU A 44 -8.50 12.19 8.50
N TYR A 45 -8.95 11.67 7.36
CA TYR A 45 -10.19 12.12 6.73
C TYR A 45 -11.42 11.85 7.59
N GLU A 46 -11.53 10.66 8.19
CA GLU A 46 -12.64 10.31 9.10
C GLU A 46 -12.66 11.20 10.35
N GLU A 47 -11.49 11.48 10.94
CA GLU A 47 -11.36 12.40 12.07
C GLU A 47 -11.81 13.82 11.72
N LEU A 48 -11.42 14.32 10.53
CA LEU A 48 -11.85 15.64 10.05
C LEU A 48 -13.37 15.70 9.81
N GLN A 49 -13.98 14.62 9.31
CA GLN A 49 -15.44 14.55 9.15
C GLN A 49 -16.16 14.51 10.50
N ALA A 50 -15.59 13.81 11.50
CA ALA A 50 -16.19 13.71 12.83
C ALA A 50 -16.06 15.01 13.66
N ALA A 51 -15.08 15.86 13.35
CA ALA A 51 -14.85 17.13 14.03
C ALA A 51 -15.63 18.33 13.43
N ALA A 52 -16.32 18.13 12.30
CA ALA A 52 -17.14 19.14 11.62
C ALA A 52 -18.60 19.09 12.08
#